data_AF-A0A940R1G4-F1
#
_entry.id   AF-A0A940R1G4-F1
#
_cell.length_a   1.000
_cell.length_b   1.000
_cell.length_c   1.000
_cell.angle_alpha   90.00
_cell.angle_beta   90.00
_cell.angle_gamma   90.00
#
_symmetry.space_group_name_H-M   'P 1'
#
loop_
_entity.id
_entity.type
_entity.pdbx_description
1 polymer ?
#
loop_
_entity_poly.entity_id
_entity_poly.type
_entity_poly.pdbx_seq_one_letter_code
_entity_poly.pdbx_strand_id
1 'polypeptide(L)'
;MKKLFVFALLICTTVAGFGQSGRIRVSFVGFECIRETWDDILQSDGKGDEVYFNFGFSLANRQGATLQKHEKRTPVYGDNSGPFSNRVNAGSAVDLFGGAKGGIKAGDTYRCNDIVAEYPMSDGDILTIIPTAWEYDPIADNMNAFTSTMGSLYNSINQKVAPVMAGLSLLAGDLGGVIYHGTIFGLTKIRAGGDQGELGKPGTRPIGMEKYGDFIPKVVTFNTKNIATICNSNYGYGNGIIAVKYDEVEVGNQRDHGIYNILLKLEFISSGPVPAGNNSGGSYVPPPASGSGTRTGAPPPPSSGANTGGSYVPPPAASTTQIKQVATPVNATVMNQNVKTLNVASTGVAGTWVGNFGTGTNYNGAYCSFRFNGDGTMQVLGADKAVAASGTYKYENNNLTGTYIRPSGEIVSFSGKFDNNAITGAYGAGTNSSNLGTWRVTKQGSVIANLR
;
A
#
# COMPACT_ATOMS: atom_id res chain seq x y z
N MET A 1 29.07 45.88 14.20
CA MET A 1 28.71 44.44 14.33
C MET A 1 27.55 44.22 15.31
N LYS A 2 26.35 44.76 15.03
CA LYS A 2 25.14 44.57 15.89
C LYS A 2 23.83 44.37 15.09
N LYS A 3 23.90 44.31 13.76
CA LYS A 3 22.71 44.22 12.87
C LYS A 3 22.48 42.84 12.24
N LEU A 4 23.34 41.85 12.51
CA LEU A 4 23.20 40.49 11.96
C LEU A 4 22.45 39.52 12.89
N PHE A 5 22.15 39.90 14.14
CA PHE A 5 21.51 39.03 15.12
C PHE A 5 19.97 39.02 15.06
N VAL A 6 19.37 39.95 14.31
CA VAL A 6 17.90 40.07 14.22
C VAL A 6 17.32 39.26 13.06
N PHE A 7 18.14 38.88 12.06
CA PHE A 7 17.68 38.05 10.93
C PHE A 7 17.62 36.54 11.25
N ALA A 8 18.28 36.11 12.34
CA ALA A 8 18.23 34.72 12.81
C ALA A 8 17.03 34.41 13.71
N LEU A 9 16.20 35.41 14.05
CA LEU A 9 15.02 35.24 14.91
C LEU A 9 13.69 35.18 14.11
N LEU A 10 13.72 35.35 12.79
CA LEU A 10 12.51 35.60 11.98
C LEU A 10 12.07 34.44 11.05
N ILE A 11 12.67 33.24 11.14
CA ILE A 11 12.23 32.08 10.34
C ILE A 11 12.19 30.82 11.22
N CYS A 12 11.51 30.94 12.36
CA CYS A 12 11.05 29.78 13.13
C CYS A 12 9.60 29.97 13.54
N THR A 13 8.80 30.65 12.72
CA THR A 13 7.36 30.36 12.65
C THR A 13 7.22 29.02 11.95
N THR A 14 7.67 27.95 12.62
CA THR A 14 7.06 26.64 12.43
C THR A 14 5.59 26.90 12.65
N VAL A 15 4.82 26.88 11.57
CA VAL A 15 3.37 26.84 11.67
C VAL A 15 3.12 25.53 12.41
N ALA A 16 3.05 25.61 13.74
CA ALA A 16 2.64 24.51 14.56
C ALA A 16 1.20 24.29 14.12
N GLY A 17 1.02 23.42 13.12
CA GLY A 17 -0.30 23.03 12.64
C GLY A 17 -1.03 22.60 13.89
N PHE A 18 -2.00 23.41 14.30
CA PHE A 18 -2.79 23.12 15.48
C PHE A 18 -3.34 21.72 15.28
N GLY A 19 -3.10 20.88 16.28
CA GLY A 19 -3.60 19.54 16.31
C GLY A 19 -5.09 19.53 16.01
N GLN A 20 -5.47 18.98 14.86
CA GLN A 20 -6.87 19.00 14.42
C GLN A 20 -7.50 17.67 14.81
N SER A 21 -8.48 17.68 15.70
CA SER A 21 -9.36 16.52 15.85
C SER A 21 -10.36 16.46 14.69
N GLY A 22 -10.89 15.28 14.41
CA GLY A 22 -11.86 15.11 13.35
C GLY A 22 -12.36 13.69 13.22
N ARG A 23 -13.05 13.41 12.12
CA ARG A 23 -13.49 12.08 11.73
C ARG A 23 -12.83 11.69 10.42
N ILE A 24 -12.17 10.55 10.42
CA ILE A 24 -11.71 9.91 9.19
C ILE A 24 -12.77 8.93 8.69
N ARG A 25 -12.96 8.91 7.37
CA ARG A 25 -13.60 7.83 6.63
C ARG A 25 -12.59 7.20 5.68
N VAL A 26 -12.56 5.88 5.68
CA VAL A 26 -11.76 5.05 4.77
C VAL A 26 -12.73 4.26 3.90
N SER A 27 -12.61 4.42 2.57
CA SER A 27 -13.38 3.66 1.61
C SER A 27 -12.46 2.80 0.73
N PHE A 28 -12.86 1.56 0.51
CA PHE A 28 -12.35 0.76 -0.58
C PHE A 28 -13.01 1.22 -1.87
N VAL A 29 -12.21 1.80 -2.78
CA VAL A 29 -12.72 2.35 -4.05
C VAL A 29 -12.42 1.47 -5.25
N GLY A 30 -11.85 0.30 -5.02
CA GLY A 30 -11.66 -0.74 -6.01
C GLY A 30 -10.21 -1.18 -6.13
N PHE A 31 -9.88 -1.84 -7.24
CA PHE A 31 -8.57 -2.39 -7.47
C PHE A 31 -8.18 -2.36 -8.95
N GLU A 32 -6.91 -2.60 -9.22
CA GLU A 32 -6.38 -2.82 -10.56
C GLU A 32 -5.60 -4.13 -10.57
N CYS A 33 -5.95 -5.00 -11.49
CA CYS A 33 -5.18 -6.20 -11.79
C CYS A 33 -4.19 -5.83 -12.90
N ILE A 34 -2.91 -5.70 -12.54
CA ILE A 34 -1.84 -5.50 -13.53
C ILE A 34 -1.43 -6.86 -14.10
N ARG A 35 -1.45 -7.89 -13.25
CA ARG A 35 -1.22 -9.29 -13.58
C ARG A 35 -2.00 -10.15 -12.61
N GLU A 36 -2.80 -11.06 -13.14
CA GLU A 36 -3.54 -12.04 -12.37
C GLU A 36 -2.62 -13.04 -11.67
N THR A 37 -3.11 -13.65 -10.59
CA THR A 37 -2.44 -14.81 -10.00
C THR A 37 -2.51 -16.02 -10.93
N TRP A 38 -1.75 -17.06 -10.61
CA TRP A 38 -1.80 -18.29 -11.40
C TRP A 38 -3.03 -19.11 -11.01
N ASP A 39 -4.10 -18.92 -11.79
CA ASP A 39 -5.33 -19.71 -11.73
C ASP A 39 -5.09 -21.20 -12.02
N ASP A 40 -5.95 -22.06 -11.49
CA ASP A 40 -5.90 -23.49 -11.72
C ASP A 40 -6.17 -23.81 -13.20
N ILE A 41 -5.47 -24.80 -13.77
CA ILE A 41 -5.57 -25.12 -15.23
C ILE A 41 -7.01 -25.46 -15.64
N LEU A 42 -7.83 -25.97 -14.72
CA LEU A 42 -9.20 -26.38 -14.98
C LEU A 42 -10.21 -25.27 -14.71
N GLN A 43 -9.80 -24.17 -14.05
CA GLN A 43 -10.64 -23.05 -13.62
C GLN A 43 -11.89 -23.57 -12.90
N SER A 44 -11.64 -24.40 -11.89
CA SER A 44 -12.66 -25.20 -11.22
C SER A 44 -13.55 -24.36 -10.29
N ASP A 45 -13.04 -23.21 -9.88
CA ASP A 45 -13.68 -22.27 -8.98
C ASP A 45 -14.16 -20.99 -9.66
N GLY A 46 -13.99 -20.83 -10.96
CA GLY A 46 -14.43 -19.61 -11.65
C GLY A 46 -13.85 -19.50 -13.05
N LYS A 47 -13.72 -18.28 -13.55
CA LYS A 47 -13.00 -18.01 -14.80
C LYS A 47 -11.94 -16.98 -14.51
N GLY A 48 -10.67 -17.28 -14.76
CA GLY A 48 -9.62 -16.33 -14.38
C GLY A 48 -9.56 -16.20 -12.86
N ASP A 49 -9.05 -15.07 -12.39
CA ASP A 49 -8.76 -14.90 -10.97
C ASP A 49 -10.00 -14.44 -10.17
N GLU A 50 -10.11 -14.93 -8.95
CA GLU A 50 -11.05 -14.50 -7.93
C GLU A 50 -10.30 -13.92 -6.74
N VAL A 51 -10.64 -12.69 -6.36
CA VAL A 51 -9.97 -12.03 -5.24
C VAL A 51 -10.95 -11.50 -4.21
N TYR A 52 -10.53 -11.45 -2.96
CA TYR A 52 -11.15 -10.60 -1.96
C TYR A 52 -10.10 -9.76 -1.26
N PHE A 53 -10.56 -8.76 -0.50
CA PHE A 53 -9.69 -7.86 0.22
C PHE A 53 -10.01 -7.94 1.70
N ASN A 54 -8.96 -7.96 2.52
CA ASN A 54 -9.06 -7.85 3.96
C ASN A 54 -8.34 -6.58 4.43
N PHE A 55 -9.03 -5.81 5.27
CA PHE A 55 -8.54 -4.55 5.81
C PHE A 55 -8.40 -4.66 7.32
N GLY A 56 -7.15 -4.73 7.78
CA GLY A 56 -6.82 -4.64 9.19
C GLY A 56 -6.68 -3.20 9.64
N PHE A 57 -7.37 -2.80 10.70
CA PHE A 57 -7.32 -1.43 11.24
C PHE A 57 -6.87 -1.42 12.68
N SER A 58 -6.03 -0.45 13.02
CA SER A 58 -5.73 -0.12 14.42
C SER A 58 -5.62 1.38 14.62
N LEU A 59 -6.46 1.90 15.51
CA LEU A 59 -6.37 3.27 16.01
C LEU A 59 -5.56 3.25 17.32
N ALA A 60 -4.54 4.08 17.41
CA ALA A 60 -3.73 4.26 18.59
C ALA A 60 -3.63 5.74 18.97
N ASN A 61 -3.35 6.01 20.24
CA ASN A 61 -3.01 7.35 20.68
C ASN A 61 -1.59 7.75 20.23
N ARG A 62 -1.20 8.99 20.53
CA ARG A 62 0.14 9.54 20.21
C ARG A 62 1.31 8.72 20.77
N GLN A 63 1.10 7.98 21.85
CA GLN A 63 2.12 7.14 22.49
C GLN A 63 2.15 5.71 21.91
N GLY A 64 1.31 5.42 20.91
CA GLY A 64 1.20 4.09 20.31
C GLY A 64 0.38 3.09 21.13
N ALA A 65 -0.34 3.54 22.16
CA ALA A 65 -1.27 2.67 22.88
C ALA A 65 -2.55 2.49 22.05
N THR A 66 -2.89 1.23 21.77
CA THR A 66 -4.04 0.90 20.94
C THR A 66 -5.35 1.28 21.62
N LEU A 67 -6.18 2.07 20.94
CA LEU A 67 -7.51 2.49 21.35
C LEU A 67 -8.59 1.59 20.76
N GLN A 68 -8.46 1.24 19.47
CA GLN A 68 -9.43 0.41 18.76
C GLN A 68 -8.73 -0.50 17.74
N LYS A 69 -9.32 -1.66 17.50
CA LYS A 69 -8.96 -2.59 16.42
C LYS A 69 -10.23 -3.01 15.68
N HIS A 70 -10.12 -3.20 14.38
CA HIS A 70 -11.22 -3.67 13.54
C HIS A 70 -10.65 -4.39 12.34
N GLU A 71 -11.37 -5.39 11.83
CA GLU A 71 -11.06 -6.03 10.56
C GLU A 71 -12.30 -6.06 9.69
N LYS A 72 -12.11 -5.83 8.39
CA LYS A 72 -13.18 -5.86 7.40
C LYS A 72 -12.73 -6.66 6.18
N ARG A 73 -13.45 -7.74 5.89
CA ARG A 73 -13.35 -8.51 4.65
C ARG A 73 -14.42 -8.06 3.66
N THR A 74 -14.08 -7.95 2.39
CA THR A 74 -15.01 -7.71 1.28
C THR A 74 -15.69 -9.01 0.84
N PRO A 75 -16.74 -8.95 0.00
CA PRO A 75 -17.10 -10.08 -0.84
C PRO A 75 -15.94 -10.52 -1.74
N VAL A 76 -16.09 -11.68 -2.37
CA VAL A 76 -15.21 -12.13 -3.45
C VAL A 76 -15.63 -11.43 -4.75
N TYR A 77 -14.65 -10.95 -5.50
CA TYR A 77 -14.76 -10.33 -6.81
C TYR A 77 -14.19 -11.29 -7.86
N GLY A 78 -14.95 -11.56 -8.93
CA GLY A 78 -14.53 -12.46 -10.02
C GLY A 78 -15.73 -13.01 -10.80
N ASP A 79 -15.66 -14.26 -11.27
CA ASP A 79 -16.77 -14.91 -11.97
C ASP A 79 -17.95 -15.11 -11.01
N ASN A 80 -19.13 -14.58 -11.37
CA ASN A 80 -20.34 -14.73 -10.57
C ASN A 80 -21.42 -15.61 -11.22
N SER A 81 -21.03 -16.41 -12.22
CA SER A 81 -21.94 -17.28 -12.96
C SER A 81 -22.18 -18.61 -12.27
N GLY A 82 -23.34 -19.24 -12.56
CA GLY A 82 -23.69 -20.56 -12.05
C GLY A 82 -23.63 -20.69 -10.52
N PRO A 83 -22.81 -21.60 -9.97
CA PRO A 83 -22.71 -21.82 -8.52
C PRO A 83 -22.08 -20.63 -7.76
N PHE A 84 -21.46 -19.68 -8.45
CA PHE A 84 -20.72 -18.56 -7.86
C PHE A 84 -21.55 -17.26 -7.78
N SER A 85 -22.87 -17.36 -7.85
CA SER A 85 -23.80 -16.22 -7.86
C SER A 85 -23.76 -15.29 -6.63
N ASN A 86 -23.09 -15.70 -5.56
CA ASN A 86 -22.86 -14.89 -4.36
C ASN A 86 -21.64 -13.94 -4.46
N ARG A 87 -20.86 -14.02 -5.56
CA ARG A 87 -19.72 -13.14 -5.81
C ARG A 87 -20.15 -11.83 -6.48
N VAL A 88 -19.31 -10.81 -6.34
CA VAL A 88 -19.43 -9.58 -7.11
C VAL A 88 -18.81 -9.83 -8.49
N ASN A 89 -19.57 -9.66 -9.56
CA ASN A 89 -19.03 -9.77 -10.91
C ASN A 89 -17.94 -8.71 -11.12
N ALA A 90 -16.72 -9.14 -11.38
CA ALA A 90 -15.60 -8.28 -11.69
C ALA A 90 -14.69 -8.94 -12.72
N GLY A 91 -14.09 -8.11 -13.58
CA GLY A 91 -13.12 -8.53 -14.59
C GLY A 91 -13.71 -8.87 -15.95
N SER A 92 -12.84 -9.25 -16.88
CA SER A 92 -13.13 -9.42 -18.30
C SER A 92 -12.89 -10.84 -18.83
N ALA A 93 -12.73 -11.83 -17.96
CA ALA A 93 -12.59 -13.21 -18.40
C ALA A 93 -13.83 -13.68 -19.19
N VAL A 94 -13.54 -14.47 -20.23
CA VAL A 94 -14.54 -15.07 -21.12
C VAL A 94 -14.43 -16.58 -21.02
N ASP A 95 -15.56 -17.26 -21.18
CA ASP A 95 -15.60 -18.72 -21.30
C ASP A 95 -15.04 -19.20 -22.65
N LEU A 96 -14.98 -20.53 -22.83
CA LEU A 96 -14.49 -21.18 -24.06
C LEU A 96 -15.27 -20.78 -25.32
N PHE A 97 -16.49 -20.27 -25.16
CA PHE A 97 -17.38 -19.85 -26.25
C PHE A 97 -17.44 -18.32 -26.39
N GLY A 98 -16.59 -17.58 -25.68
CA GLY A 98 -16.51 -16.12 -25.73
C GLY A 98 -17.56 -15.38 -24.90
N GLY A 99 -18.32 -16.07 -24.05
CA GLY A 99 -19.26 -15.43 -23.13
C GLY A 99 -18.54 -14.79 -21.96
N ALA A 100 -18.74 -13.48 -21.74
CA ALA A 100 -18.23 -12.80 -20.55
C ALA A 100 -18.96 -13.32 -19.30
N LYS A 101 -18.21 -13.86 -18.33
CA LYS A 101 -18.76 -14.42 -17.08
C LYS A 101 -18.39 -13.61 -15.84
N GLY A 102 -17.53 -12.61 -16.00
CA GLY A 102 -16.71 -12.11 -14.90
C GLY A 102 -15.44 -12.94 -14.82
N GLY A 103 -14.60 -12.64 -13.84
CA GLY A 103 -13.28 -13.21 -13.71
C GLY A 103 -12.18 -12.23 -14.05
N ILE A 104 -11.17 -12.15 -13.19
CA ILE A 104 -10.15 -11.10 -13.26
C ILE A 104 -8.98 -11.53 -14.14
N LYS A 105 -8.54 -10.63 -15.02
CA LYS A 105 -7.36 -10.76 -15.88
C LYS A 105 -6.50 -9.51 -15.84
N ALA A 106 -5.25 -9.63 -16.30
CA ALA A 106 -4.34 -8.51 -16.49
C ALA A 106 -5.00 -7.37 -17.28
N GLY A 107 -4.88 -6.16 -16.74
CA GLY A 107 -5.47 -4.93 -17.28
C GLY A 107 -6.86 -4.62 -16.73
N ASP A 108 -7.51 -5.54 -16.00
CA ASP A 108 -8.82 -5.28 -15.43
C ASP A 108 -8.76 -4.25 -14.31
N THR A 109 -9.79 -3.42 -14.27
CA THR A 109 -10.00 -2.44 -13.20
C THR A 109 -11.40 -2.60 -12.66
N TYR A 110 -11.52 -2.65 -11.33
CA TYR A 110 -12.80 -2.59 -10.64
C TYR A 110 -12.87 -1.29 -9.84
N ARG A 111 -14.06 -0.69 -9.76
CA ARG A 111 -14.31 0.55 -9.02
C ARG A 111 -15.58 0.41 -8.19
N CYS A 112 -15.50 0.83 -6.94
CA CYS A 112 -16.60 0.84 -5.97
C CYS A 112 -16.46 2.04 -5.04
N ASN A 113 -17.28 2.11 -3.99
CA ASN A 113 -17.15 3.11 -2.93
C ASN A 113 -17.64 2.54 -1.61
N ASP A 114 -17.05 1.42 -1.20
CA ASP A 114 -17.45 0.70 0.00
C ASP A 114 -16.74 1.30 1.21
N ILE A 115 -17.50 1.85 2.16
CA ILE A 115 -16.93 2.36 3.41
C ILE A 115 -16.47 1.16 4.25
N VAL A 116 -15.16 1.06 4.48
CA VAL A 116 -14.55 -0.04 5.22
C VAL A 116 -14.21 0.33 6.65
N ALA A 117 -14.07 1.62 6.96
CA ALA A 117 -13.95 2.10 8.34
C ALA A 117 -14.28 3.59 8.50
N GLU A 118 -14.74 3.95 9.70
CA GLU A 118 -14.86 5.35 10.14
C GLU A 118 -14.40 5.46 11.60
N TYR A 119 -13.54 6.43 11.90
CA TYR A 119 -13.04 6.66 13.26
C TYR A 119 -13.09 8.14 13.64
N PRO A 120 -13.50 8.48 14.86
CA PRO A 120 -13.08 9.75 15.45
C PRO A 120 -11.57 9.69 15.73
N MET A 121 -10.85 10.75 15.41
CA MET A 121 -9.43 10.90 15.71
C MET A 121 -9.21 12.17 16.53
N SER A 122 -8.54 12.00 17.67
CA SER A 122 -8.05 13.09 18.51
C SER A 122 -6.72 13.63 17.97
N ASP A 123 -6.28 14.79 18.44
CA ASP A 123 -4.99 15.34 18.03
C ASP A 123 -3.82 14.38 18.33
N GLY A 124 -3.14 13.94 17.27
CA GLY A 124 -1.98 13.07 17.34
C GLY A 124 -2.33 11.59 17.52
N ASP A 125 -3.61 11.22 17.45
CA ASP A 125 -3.99 9.83 17.22
C ASP A 125 -3.42 9.36 15.88
N ILE A 126 -3.15 8.07 15.81
CA ILE A 126 -2.51 7.40 14.69
C ILE A 126 -3.47 6.31 14.23
N LEU A 127 -3.85 6.35 12.95
CA LEU A 127 -4.55 5.24 12.33
C LEU A 127 -3.55 4.45 11.48
N THR A 128 -3.60 3.14 11.67
CA THR A 128 -2.87 2.15 10.89
C THR A 128 -3.88 1.31 10.12
N ILE A 129 -3.63 1.14 8.81
CA ILE A 129 -4.39 0.26 7.91
C ILE A 129 -3.42 -0.77 7.32
N ILE A 130 -3.83 -2.03 7.28
CA ILE A 130 -3.09 -3.12 6.65
C ILE A 130 -4.01 -3.75 5.61
N PRO A 131 -4.09 -3.16 4.41
CA PRO A 131 -4.89 -3.71 3.33
C PRO A 131 -4.16 -4.90 2.72
N THR A 132 -4.87 -5.99 2.49
CA THR A 132 -4.32 -7.21 1.86
C THR A 132 -5.28 -7.69 0.79
N ALA A 133 -4.74 -8.02 -0.38
CA ALA A 133 -5.47 -8.71 -1.44
C ALA A 133 -5.22 -10.20 -1.29
N TRP A 134 -6.24 -11.01 -1.54
CA TRP A 134 -6.20 -12.46 -1.39
C TRP A 134 -6.77 -13.10 -2.64
N GLU A 135 -6.03 -14.07 -3.17
CA GLU A 135 -6.57 -15.06 -4.10
C GLU A 135 -7.57 -15.92 -3.34
N TYR A 136 -8.70 -16.21 -3.98
CA TYR A 136 -9.76 -17.03 -3.42
C TYR A 136 -9.83 -18.36 -4.17
N ASP A 137 -9.49 -19.42 -3.45
CA ASP A 137 -9.77 -20.80 -3.87
C ASP A 137 -10.75 -21.40 -2.84
N PRO A 138 -11.81 -22.12 -3.25
CA PRO A 138 -12.76 -22.77 -2.36
C PRO A 138 -12.15 -23.84 -1.41
N ILE A 139 -10.89 -24.24 -1.62
CA ILE A 139 -10.13 -25.10 -0.69
C ILE A 139 -9.80 -24.34 0.62
N ALA A 140 -9.57 -25.10 1.70
CA ALA A 140 -9.42 -24.60 3.07
C ALA A 140 -8.56 -23.32 3.21
N ASP A 141 -9.17 -22.29 3.79
CA ASP A 141 -8.62 -20.95 3.98
C ASP A 141 -7.69 -20.87 5.21
N ASN A 142 -6.44 -20.43 5.04
CA ASN A 142 -5.49 -20.14 6.13
C ASN A 142 -5.68 -18.75 6.77
N MET A 143 -6.73 -18.01 6.41
CA MET A 143 -7.04 -16.67 6.91
C MET A 143 -7.06 -16.59 8.43
N ASN A 144 -7.58 -17.61 9.13
CA ASN A 144 -7.66 -17.57 10.59
C ASN A 144 -6.27 -17.45 11.24
N ALA A 145 -5.27 -18.18 10.73
CA ALA A 145 -3.90 -18.09 11.21
C ALA A 145 -3.27 -16.74 10.88
N PHE A 146 -3.57 -16.22 9.67
CA PHE A 146 -3.14 -14.90 9.25
C PHE A 146 -3.73 -13.79 10.15
N THR A 147 -5.05 -13.73 10.31
CA THR A 147 -5.76 -12.78 11.17
C THR A 147 -5.29 -12.86 12.62
N SER A 148 -5.06 -14.06 13.16
CA SER A 148 -4.53 -14.22 14.51
C SER A 148 -3.13 -13.60 14.64
N THR A 149 -2.26 -13.87 13.67
CA THR A 149 -0.91 -13.28 13.60
C THR A 149 -1.01 -11.76 13.51
N MET A 150 -1.81 -11.23 12.58
CA MET A 150 -2.05 -9.79 12.42
C MET A 150 -2.58 -9.11 13.69
N GLY A 151 -3.53 -9.74 14.37
CA GLY A 151 -4.11 -9.29 15.64
C GLY A 151 -3.06 -9.01 16.71
N SER A 152 -2.05 -9.88 16.79
CA SER A 152 -0.91 -9.76 17.71
C SER A 152 0.07 -8.65 17.29
N LEU A 153 0.22 -8.40 15.99
CA LEU A 153 1.17 -7.42 15.45
C LEU A 153 0.70 -5.97 15.67
N TYR A 154 -0.60 -5.68 15.71
CA TYR A 154 -1.11 -4.29 15.83
C TYR A 154 -0.46 -3.49 16.98
N ASN A 155 -0.28 -4.09 18.15
CA ASN A 155 0.34 -3.39 19.29
C ASN A 155 1.81 -3.05 19.01
N SER A 156 2.55 -3.99 18.41
CA SER A 156 3.95 -3.78 18.04
C SER A 156 4.09 -2.72 16.95
N ILE A 157 3.21 -2.75 15.95
CA ILE A 157 3.15 -1.74 14.89
C ILE A 157 2.90 -0.37 15.48
N ASN A 158 1.85 -0.20 16.29
CA ASN A 158 1.49 1.10 16.84
C ASN A 158 2.60 1.70 17.71
N GLN A 159 3.25 0.89 18.55
CA GLN A 159 4.39 1.34 19.38
C GLN A 159 5.59 1.81 18.55
N LYS A 160 5.84 1.18 17.39
CA LYS A 160 6.98 1.51 16.51
C LYS A 160 6.67 2.63 15.53
N VAL A 161 5.42 2.74 15.11
CA VAL A 161 4.92 3.82 14.24
C VAL A 161 4.83 5.14 14.99
N ALA A 162 4.45 5.13 16.27
CA ALA A 162 4.29 6.35 17.07
C ALA A 162 5.49 7.33 17.03
N PRO A 163 6.74 6.91 17.30
CA PRO A 163 7.89 7.81 17.19
C PRO A 163 8.16 8.30 15.76
N VAL A 164 7.91 7.46 14.75
CA VAL A 164 8.03 7.86 13.33
C VAL A 164 7.03 8.97 13.02
N MET A 165 5.77 8.79 13.41
CA MET A 165 4.70 9.77 13.18
C MET A 165 4.85 11.05 14.00
N ALA A 166 5.57 11.01 15.12
CA ALA A 166 5.90 12.19 15.90
C ALA A 166 6.96 13.06 15.19
N GLY A 167 7.92 12.44 14.51
CA GLY A 167 8.99 13.12 13.76
C GLY A 167 8.61 13.49 12.32
N LEU A 168 7.58 12.86 11.75
CA LEU A 168 7.16 13.06 10.38
C LEU A 168 6.50 14.44 10.20
N SER A 169 7.31 15.43 9.81
CA SER A 169 6.81 16.69 9.23
C SER A 169 6.62 16.47 7.73
N LEU A 170 5.40 16.14 7.30
CA LEU A 170 5.06 15.87 5.90
C LEU A 170 5.04 17.18 5.11
N LEU A 171 6.21 17.78 4.91
CA LEU A 171 6.39 19.08 4.27
C LEU A 171 6.23 19.04 2.73
N ALA A 172 5.97 17.88 2.11
CA ALA A 172 6.01 17.78 0.64
C ALA A 172 5.05 16.76 -0.03
N GLY A 173 4.01 16.26 0.64
CA GLY A 173 3.00 15.40 -0.03
C GLY A 173 3.55 14.08 -0.61
N ASP A 174 4.66 13.57 -0.09
CA ASP A 174 5.24 12.29 -0.50
C ASP A 174 4.57 11.11 0.22
N LEU A 175 4.05 10.14 -0.55
CA LEU A 175 3.47 8.90 -0.03
C LEU A 175 4.52 7.94 0.55
N GLY A 176 5.80 8.10 0.20
CA GLY A 176 6.89 7.28 0.77
C GLY A 176 6.95 7.34 2.31
N GLY A 177 6.37 8.37 2.91
CA GLY A 177 6.23 8.52 4.37
C GLY A 177 4.93 7.96 4.97
N VAL A 178 4.07 7.29 4.20
CA VAL A 178 2.80 6.76 4.73
C VAL A 178 2.56 5.28 4.44
N ILE A 179 3.21 4.70 3.43
CA ILE A 179 3.13 3.26 3.12
C ILE A 179 4.48 2.62 3.43
N TYR A 180 4.48 1.66 4.35
CA TYR A 180 5.68 1.00 4.84
C TYR A 180 5.59 -0.52 4.65
N HIS A 181 6.73 -1.17 4.39
CA HIS A 181 6.82 -2.62 4.57
C HIS A 181 6.85 -2.94 6.07
N GLY A 182 6.11 -3.97 6.49
CA GLY A 182 6.07 -4.39 7.89
C GLY A 182 7.45 -4.67 8.51
N THR A 183 8.42 -5.10 7.69
CA THR A 183 9.80 -5.34 8.12
C THR A 183 10.52 -4.07 8.61
N ILE A 184 10.13 -2.87 8.17
CA ILE A 184 10.66 -1.60 8.68
C ILE A 184 10.33 -1.44 10.17
N PHE A 185 9.19 -1.97 10.61
CA PHE A 185 8.81 -2.04 12.01
C PHE A 185 9.27 -3.34 12.68
N GLY A 186 10.21 -4.08 12.08
CA GLY A 186 10.69 -5.35 12.61
C GLY A 186 9.59 -6.37 12.85
N LEU A 187 8.51 -6.34 12.05
CA LEU A 187 7.52 -7.41 12.06
C LEU A 187 8.15 -8.65 11.41
N THR A 188 7.87 -9.80 12.00
CA THR A 188 8.22 -11.09 11.38
C THR A 188 7.40 -11.27 10.12
N LYS A 189 7.99 -11.90 9.11
CA LYS A 189 7.24 -12.36 7.94
C LYS A 189 6.17 -13.36 8.41
N ILE A 190 5.03 -13.34 7.74
CA ILE A 190 3.91 -14.22 8.05
C ILE A 190 3.98 -15.39 7.09
N ARG A 191 4.08 -16.61 7.61
CA ARG A 191 4.02 -17.82 6.78
C ARG A 191 2.57 -18.09 6.38
N ALA A 192 2.12 -17.41 5.34
CA ALA A 192 0.71 -17.40 4.94
C ALA A 192 0.34 -18.57 4.01
N GLY A 193 1.32 -19.26 3.43
CA GLY A 193 1.10 -20.47 2.62
C GLY A 193 0.96 -21.78 3.42
N GLY A 194 1.23 -21.80 4.73
CA GLY A 194 1.31 -23.05 5.50
C GLY A 194 2.35 -24.05 4.95
N ASP A 195 2.07 -25.36 5.04
CA ASP A 195 2.80 -26.41 4.30
C ASP A 195 2.37 -26.51 2.83
N GLN A 196 1.35 -25.74 2.43
CA GLN A 196 0.98 -25.52 1.04
C GLN A 196 1.76 -24.37 0.38
N GLY A 197 2.68 -23.72 1.11
CA GLY A 197 3.67 -22.79 0.56
C GLY A 197 4.69 -23.46 -0.37
N GLU A 198 4.51 -24.75 -0.67
CA GLU A 198 5.10 -25.39 -1.84
C GLU A 198 4.54 -24.71 -3.10
N LEU A 199 5.33 -23.78 -3.64
CA LEU A 199 5.18 -23.15 -4.96
C LEU A 199 4.24 -23.91 -5.92
N GLY A 200 3.16 -23.25 -6.34
CA GLY A 200 2.24 -23.76 -7.37
C GLY A 200 1.15 -24.74 -6.90
N LYS A 201 0.79 -24.76 -5.61
CA LYS A 201 -0.47 -25.37 -5.17
C LYS A 201 -1.60 -24.34 -5.22
N PRO A 202 -2.71 -24.63 -5.93
CA PRO A 202 -3.95 -23.86 -5.83
C PRO A 202 -4.38 -23.74 -4.37
N GLY A 203 -4.78 -22.54 -3.94
CA GLY A 203 -5.22 -22.31 -2.58
C GLY A 203 -5.37 -20.84 -2.20
N THR A 204 -6.27 -20.56 -1.25
CA THR A 204 -6.49 -19.21 -0.73
C THR A 204 -5.23 -18.69 -0.05
N ARG A 205 -4.66 -17.60 -0.59
CA ARG A 205 -3.39 -17.02 -0.14
C ARG A 205 -3.38 -15.49 -0.32
N PRO A 206 -2.59 -14.75 0.47
CA PRO A 206 -2.41 -13.34 0.20
C PRO A 206 -1.58 -13.14 -1.07
N ILE A 207 -1.91 -12.11 -1.83
CA ILE A 207 -1.13 -11.67 -2.99
C ILE A 207 0.02 -10.80 -2.51
N GLY A 208 1.22 -11.04 -3.02
CA GLY A 208 2.44 -10.36 -2.58
C GLY A 208 3.34 -11.24 -1.72
N MET A 209 3.24 -12.56 -1.86
CA MET A 209 4.14 -13.48 -1.17
C MET A 209 5.48 -13.58 -1.86
N GLU A 210 6.52 -13.75 -1.05
CA GLU A 210 7.84 -14.19 -1.49
C GLU A 210 7.80 -15.63 -2.01
N LYS A 211 8.86 -16.02 -2.72
CA LYS A 211 9.03 -17.35 -3.33
C LYS A 211 8.74 -18.54 -2.40
N TYR A 212 8.91 -18.40 -1.09
CA TYR A 212 8.74 -19.49 -0.12
C TYR A 212 7.46 -19.37 0.73
N GLY A 213 6.48 -18.59 0.28
CA GLY A 213 5.18 -18.44 0.96
C GLY A 213 5.21 -17.51 2.17
N ASP A 214 6.31 -16.79 2.36
CA ASP A 214 6.43 -15.71 3.33
C ASP A 214 5.73 -14.45 2.81
N PHE A 215 4.94 -13.82 3.67
CA PHE A 215 4.23 -12.59 3.36
C PHE A 215 4.72 -11.45 4.23
N ILE A 216 4.98 -10.29 3.62
CA ILE A 216 5.29 -9.04 4.32
C ILE A 216 4.11 -8.09 4.16
N PRO A 217 3.34 -7.79 5.23
CA PRO A 217 2.23 -6.87 5.13
C PRO A 217 2.72 -5.45 4.78
N LYS A 218 1.95 -4.75 3.94
CA LYS A 218 2.12 -3.31 3.75
C LYS A 218 1.26 -2.56 4.77
N VAL A 219 1.87 -1.62 5.46
CA VAL A 219 1.30 -0.84 6.56
C VAL A 219 1.12 0.59 6.08
N VAL A 220 -0.13 1.03 5.96
CA VAL A 220 -0.49 2.42 5.69
C VAL A 220 -0.72 3.11 7.02
N THR A 221 -0.03 4.22 7.30
CA THR A 221 -0.22 4.95 8.55
C THR A 221 -0.27 6.45 8.35
N PHE A 222 -1.13 7.09 9.14
CA PHE A 222 -1.30 8.53 9.14
C PHE A 222 -1.82 9.00 10.50
N ASN A 223 -1.62 10.29 10.77
CA ASN A 223 -2.11 10.99 11.96
C ASN A 223 -2.92 12.21 11.53
N THR A 224 -3.52 12.90 12.49
CA THR A 224 -4.35 14.07 12.17
C THR A 224 -3.60 15.23 11.50
N LYS A 225 -2.26 15.30 11.64
CA LYS A 225 -1.45 16.36 11.03
C LYS A 225 -1.24 16.15 9.55
N ASN A 226 -1.02 14.91 9.12
CA ASN A 226 -0.74 14.62 7.71
C ASN A 226 -1.96 14.17 6.92
N ILE A 227 -3.02 13.68 7.58
CA ILE A 227 -4.19 13.14 6.89
C ILE A 227 -4.87 14.17 6.00
N ALA A 228 -4.98 15.43 6.43
CA ALA A 228 -5.59 16.48 5.61
C ALA A 228 -4.81 16.70 4.31
N THR A 229 -3.48 16.66 4.36
CA THR A 229 -2.64 16.73 3.15
C THR A 229 -2.90 15.54 2.24
N ILE A 230 -2.98 14.33 2.79
CA ILE A 230 -3.23 13.11 2.01
C ILE A 230 -4.61 13.17 1.33
N CYS A 231 -5.66 13.52 2.07
CA CYS A 231 -7.03 13.62 1.56
C CYS A 231 -7.18 14.65 0.42
N ASN A 232 -6.37 15.71 0.43
CA ASN A 232 -6.41 16.77 -0.58
C ASN A 232 -5.40 16.58 -1.73
N SER A 233 -4.56 15.56 -1.67
CA SER A 233 -3.54 15.28 -2.69
C SER A 233 -4.08 14.28 -3.71
N ASN A 234 -3.69 14.44 -4.97
CA ASN A 234 -4.00 13.49 -6.05
C ASN A 234 -2.76 12.66 -6.39
N TYR A 235 -2.84 11.36 -6.15
CA TYR A 235 -1.74 10.42 -6.41
C TYR A 235 -1.91 9.63 -7.72
N GLY A 236 -2.65 10.19 -8.67
CA GLY A 236 -2.95 9.59 -9.98
C GLY A 236 -4.35 8.96 -10.07
N TYR A 237 -5.01 8.75 -8.93
CA TYR A 237 -6.30 8.08 -8.84
C TYR A 237 -7.46 9.00 -8.42
N GLY A 238 -7.18 10.29 -8.19
CA GLY A 238 -8.11 11.25 -7.62
C GLY A 238 -7.68 11.72 -6.22
N ASN A 239 -8.33 12.77 -5.72
CA ASN A 239 -8.00 13.36 -4.42
C ASN A 239 -8.25 12.36 -3.29
N GLY A 240 -7.25 12.18 -2.43
CA GLY A 240 -7.32 11.29 -1.27
C GLY A 240 -7.30 9.80 -1.62
N ILE A 241 -7.09 9.43 -2.89
CA ILE A 241 -7.01 8.04 -3.31
C ILE A 241 -5.55 7.62 -3.40
N ILE A 242 -5.18 6.63 -2.58
CA ILE A 242 -3.86 6.00 -2.56
C ILE A 242 -3.96 4.58 -3.10
N ALA A 243 -2.90 4.12 -3.77
CA ALA A 243 -2.76 2.75 -4.24
C ALA A 243 -1.76 1.99 -3.36
N VAL A 244 -2.18 0.86 -2.80
CA VAL A 244 -1.29 -0.09 -2.14
C VAL A 244 -1.01 -1.23 -3.10
N LYS A 245 0.17 -1.18 -3.72
CA LYS A 245 0.63 -2.17 -4.70
C LYS A 245 1.12 -3.43 -3.98
N TYR A 246 0.67 -4.61 -4.40
CA TYR A 246 1.31 -5.89 -4.11
C TYR A 246 1.88 -6.42 -5.42
N ASP A 247 3.17 -6.73 -5.43
CA ASP A 247 3.90 -7.17 -6.62
C ASP A 247 4.78 -8.37 -6.23
N GLU A 248 4.35 -9.55 -6.64
CA GLU A 248 5.06 -10.80 -6.33
C GLU A 248 6.41 -10.90 -7.02
N VAL A 249 6.58 -10.23 -8.17
CA VAL A 249 7.85 -10.20 -8.89
C VAL A 249 8.87 -9.39 -8.10
N GLU A 250 8.43 -8.26 -7.54
CA GLU A 250 9.25 -7.35 -6.72
C GLU A 250 9.81 -8.05 -5.48
N VAL A 251 9.07 -9.02 -4.92
CA VAL A 251 9.48 -9.82 -3.76
C VAL A 251 10.09 -11.19 -4.13
N GLY A 252 10.45 -11.38 -5.40
CA GLY A 252 11.21 -12.53 -5.89
C GLY A 252 10.38 -13.80 -6.15
N ASN A 253 9.06 -13.71 -6.09
CA ASN A 253 8.18 -14.78 -6.55
C ASN A 253 7.96 -14.65 -8.07
N GLN A 254 8.58 -15.57 -8.81
CA GLN A 254 8.54 -15.61 -10.27
C GLN A 254 7.67 -16.75 -10.83
N ARG A 255 6.69 -17.25 -10.07
CA ARG A 255 5.84 -18.36 -10.53
C ARG A 255 4.36 -18.01 -10.49
N ASP A 256 3.90 -17.41 -9.39
CA ASP A 256 2.48 -17.27 -9.10
C ASP A 256 1.99 -15.80 -9.20
N HIS A 257 2.65 -15.01 -10.07
CA HIS A 257 2.84 -13.56 -10.06
C HIS A 257 1.60 -12.64 -10.02
N GLY A 258 0.85 -12.63 -8.92
CA GLY A 258 -0.16 -11.60 -8.72
C GLY A 258 0.46 -10.20 -8.60
N ILE A 259 0.01 -9.27 -9.43
CA ILE A 259 0.36 -7.84 -9.32
C ILE A 259 -0.93 -7.03 -9.27
N TYR A 260 -1.24 -6.50 -8.08
CA TYR A 260 -2.48 -5.80 -7.79
C TYR A 260 -2.25 -4.45 -7.13
N ASN A 261 -3.04 -3.45 -7.51
CA ASN A 261 -3.17 -2.20 -6.76
C ASN A 261 -4.50 -2.23 -5.98
N ILE A 262 -4.44 -2.10 -4.66
CA ILE A 262 -5.62 -1.87 -3.81
C ILE A 262 -5.84 -0.35 -3.70
N LEU A 263 -7.01 0.15 -4.08
CA LEU A 263 -7.31 1.59 -4.05
C LEU A 263 -8.11 1.94 -2.79
N LEU A 264 -7.54 2.81 -1.96
CA LEU A 264 -8.17 3.33 -0.75
C LEU A 264 -8.40 4.82 -0.88
N LYS A 265 -9.63 5.27 -0.63
CA LYS A 265 -9.95 6.69 -0.48
C LYS A 265 -9.97 7.06 0.99
N LEU A 266 -9.27 8.14 1.32
CA LEU A 266 -9.25 8.75 2.63
C LEU A 266 -10.00 10.08 2.57
N GLU A 267 -10.95 10.25 3.48
CA GLU A 267 -11.68 11.50 3.68
C GLU A 267 -11.55 11.91 5.15
N PHE A 268 -11.27 13.19 5.41
CA PHE A 268 -11.13 13.71 6.78
C PHE A 268 -12.02 14.92 6.97
N ILE A 269 -12.94 14.81 7.92
CA ILE A 269 -13.85 15.88 8.32
C ILE A 269 -13.32 16.42 9.65
N SER A 270 -12.67 17.57 9.59
CA SER A 270 -12.23 18.31 10.77
C SER A 270 -13.40 18.66 11.69
N SER A 271 -13.23 18.50 13.00
CA SER A 271 -14.22 18.96 14.00
C SER A 271 -14.25 20.48 14.17
N GLY A 272 -13.38 21.21 13.47
CA GLY A 272 -13.13 22.62 13.68
C GLY A 272 -12.24 22.86 14.92
N PRO A 273 -11.78 24.09 15.14
CA PRO A 273 -11.11 24.45 16.38
C PRO A 273 -12.11 24.27 17.52
N VAL A 274 -11.85 23.33 18.43
CA VAL A 274 -12.60 23.29 19.69
C VAL A 274 -12.20 24.55 20.46
N PRO A 275 -13.13 25.46 20.82
CA PRO A 275 -12.81 26.58 21.68
C PRO A 275 -12.14 26.06 22.95
N ALA A 276 -11.03 26.66 23.37
CA ALA A 276 -10.15 26.15 24.42
C ALA A 276 -10.76 26.07 25.86
N GLY A 277 -12.08 25.99 26.01
CA GLY A 277 -12.79 26.23 27.27
C GLY A 277 -13.58 25.07 27.87
N ASN A 278 -13.71 23.89 27.25
CA ASN A 278 -14.52 22.80 27.85
C ASN A 278 -13.99 21.40 27.53
N ASN A 279 -13.00 20.95 28.30
CA ASN A 279 -12.59 19.54 28.35
C ASN A 279 -13.50 18.78 29.33
N SER A 280 -14.69 18.38 28.89
CA SER A 280 -15.48 17.35 29.57
C SER A 280 -15.52 16.11 28.68
N GLY A 281 -14.86 15.04 29.13
CA GLY A 281 -14.64 13.79 28.39
C GLY A 281 -15.93 13.02 28.07
N GLY A 282 -16.63 13.45 27.01
CA GLY A 282 -17.73 12.69 26.44
C GLY A 282 -17.20 11.45 25.73
N SER A 283 -17.45 10.28 26.31
CA SER A 283 -17.12 8.98 25.73
C SER A 283 -17.94 8.78 24.44
N TYR A 284 -17.26 8.67 23.29
CA TYR A 284 -17.91 8.33 22.03
C TYR A 284 -18.34 6.87 22.06
N VAL A 285 -19.65 6.63 21.95
CA VAL A 285 -20.20 5.28 21.76
C VAL A 285 -20.16 4.98 20.26
N PRO A 286 -19.37 4.00 19.78
CA PRO A 286 -19.34 3.65 18.36
C PRO A 286 -20.72 3.14 17.90
N PRO A 287 -21.08 3.33 16.62
CA PRO A 287 -22.29 2.73 16.07
C PRO A 287 -22.24 1.21 16.27
N PRO A 288 -23.38 0.57 16.58
CA PRO A 288 -23.42 -0.86 16.84
C PRO A 288 -22.81 -1.62 15.66
N ALA A 289 -21.82 -2.47 15.97
CA ALA A 289 -21.26 -3.38 14.99
C ALA A 289 -22.41 -4.14 14.33
N SER A 290 -22.44 -4.16 12.99
CA SER A 290 -23.35 -5.02 12.24
C SER A 290 -23.16 -6.44 12.76
N GLY A 291 -24.17 -6.95 13.46
CA GLY A 291 -24.07 -8.19 14.21
C GLY A 291 -23.77 -9.36 13.29
N SER A 292 -22.55 -9.90 13.39
CA SER A 292 -22.25 -11.28 13.06
C SER A 292 -23.02 -12.15 14.05
N GLY A 293 -24.23 -12.58 13.68
CA GLY A 293 -25.02 -13.52 14.47
C GLY A 293 -24.29 -14.85 14.59
N THR A 294 -23.75 -15.14 15.77
CA THR A 294 -23.32 -16.48 16.17
C THR A 294 -24.55 -17.39 16.25
N ARG A 295 -24.84 -18.13 15.17
CA ARG A 295 -25.72 -19.30 15.25
C ARG A 295 -24.96 -20.45 15.91
N THR A 296 -24.96 -20.48 17.24
CA THR A 296 -24.61 -21.68 18.01
C THR A 296 -25.83 -22.59 18.08
N GLY A 297 -26.03 -23.41 17.05
CA GLY A 297 -27.05 -24.44 17.05
C GLY A 297 -26.72 -25.44 15.94
N ALA A 298 -26.25 -26.64 16.34
CA ALA A 298 -26.11 -27.75 15.42
C ALA A 298 -27.50 -28.05 14.80
N PRO A 299 -27.59 -28.33 13.48
CA PRO A 299 -28.86 -28.71 12.88
C PRO A 299 -29.36 -30.02 13.52
N PRO A 300 -30.66 -30.15 13.83
CA PRO A 300 -31.22 -31.44 14.21
C PRO A 300 -31.03 -32.44 13.04
N PRO A 301 -30.75 -33.72 13.33
CA PRO A 301 -30.65 -34.74 12.30
C PRO A 301 -31.98 -34.83 11.53
N PRO A 302 -31.94 -35.12 10.21
CA PRO A 302 -33.13 -35.20 9.39
C PRO A 302 -34.06 -36.30 9.91
N SER A 303 -35.32 -35.94 10.18
CA SER A 303 -36.36 -36.89 10.54
C SER A 303 -36.65 -37.79 9.33
N SER A 304 -36.48 -39.10 9.50
CA SER A 304 -36.94 -40.11 8.56
C SER A 304 -38.48 -40.17 8.58
N GLY A 305 -39.11 -39.28 7.81
CA GLY A 305 -40.55 -39.27 7.55
C GLY A 305 -40.84 -39.83 6.16
N ALA A 306 -41.62 -40.91 6.11
CA ALA A 306 -42.04 -41.57 4.89
C ALA A 306 -42.82 -40.62 3.96
N ASN A 307 -42.47 -40.68 2.68
CA ASN A 307 -42.99 -39.82 1.63
C ASN A 307 -44.32 -40.40 1.08
N THR A 308 -45.46 -39.90 1.56
CA THR A 308 -46.76 -40.09 0.86
C THR A 308 -47.00 -38.88 -0.03
N GLY A 309 -47.21 -39.16 -1.32
CA GLY A 309 -47.26 -38.18 -2.41
C GLY A 309 -48.20 -37.01 -2.17
N GLY A 310 -47.63 -35.80 -2.26
CA GLY A 310 -48.35 -34.54 -2.40
C GLY A 310 -47.76 -33.78 -3.59
N SER A 311 -48.62 -33.42 -4.54
CA SER A 311 -48.27 -32.63 -5.72
C SER A 311 -47.81 -31.23 -5.30
N TYR A 312 -46.55 -30.89 -5.61
CA TYR A 312 -45.99 -29.57 -5.31
C TYR A 312 -46.37 -28.58 -6.42
N VAL A 313 -47.12 -27.53 -6.06
CA VAL A 313 -47.35 -26.37 -6.92
C VAL A 313 -46.26 -25.33 -6.59
N PRO A 314 -45.38 -24.96 -7.53
CA PRO A 314 -44.35 -23.98 -7.27
C PRO A 314 -44.93 -22.57 -7.07
N PRO A 315 -44.34 -21.75 -6.18
CA PRO A 315 -44.77 -20.37 -5.97
C PRO A 315 -44.48 -19.50 -7.20
N PRO A 316 -45.25 -18.41 -7.42
CA PRO A 316 -45.05 -17.53 -8.57
C PRO A 316 -43.69 -16.84 -8.51
N ALA A 317 -43.00 -16.83 -9.66
CA ALA A 317 -41.72 -16.14 -9.82
C ALA A 317 -41.84 -14.65 -9.48
N ALA A 318 -40.88 -14.15 -8.68
CA ALA A 318 -40.76 -12.73 -8.39
C ALA A 318 -40.44 -11.96 -9.69
N SER A 319 -41.33 -11.03 -10.05
CA SER A 319 -41.13 -10.09 -11.15
C SER A 319 -39.84 -9.30 -10.95
N THR A 320 -38.83 -9.59 -11.77
CA THR A 320 -37.59 -8.82 -11.83
C THR A 320 -37.74 -7.78 -12.93
N THR A 321 -37.80 -6.51 -12.57
CA THR A 321 -37.78 -5.40 -13.53
C THR A 321 -36.42 -5.37 -14.22
N GLN A 322 -36.32 -5.97 -15.42
CA GLN A 322 -35.13 -5.87 -16.26
C GLN A 322 -35.00 -4.44 -16.78
N ILE A 323 -33.96 -3.74 -16.34
CA ILE A 323 -33.54 -2.49 -17.00
C ILE A 323 -32.79 -2.92 -18.26
N LYS A 324 -33.44 -2.76 -19.42
CA LYS A 324 -32.87 -3.03 -20.73
C LYS A 324 -31.77 -2.00 -21.00
N GLN A 325 -30.52 -2.39 -20.79
CA GLN A 325 -29.37 -1.56 -21.14
C GLN A 325 -29.24 -1.55 -22.67
N VAL A 326 -29.64 -0.43 -23.29
CA VAL A 326 -29.46 -0.19 -24.72
C VAL A 326 -27.99 0.12 -24.94
N ALA A 327 -27.25 -0.84 -25.51
CA ALA A 327 -25.89 -0.61 -25.97
C ALA A 327 -25.94 0.28 -27.23
N THR A 328 -25.70 1.57 -27.08
CA THR A 328 -25.26 2.41 -28.19
C THR A 328 -23.76 2.21 -28.39
N PRO A 329 -23.29 1.96 -29.63
CA PRO A 329 -21.87 1.86 -29.92
C PRO A 329 -21.23 3.24 -29.69
N VAL A 330 -20.49 3.38 -28.60
CA VAL A 330 -19.65 4.55 -28.38
C VAL A 330 -18.40 4.35 -29.22
N ASN A 331 -18.27 5.10 -30.32
CA ASN A 331 -17.00 5.27 -30.99
C ASN A 331 -16.04 5.92 -29.99
N ALA A 332 -15.22 5.10 -29.34
CA ALA A 332 -14.17 5.55 -28.46
C ALA A 332 -13.12 6.27 -29.32
N THR A 333 -13.18 7.60 -29.35
CA THR A 333 -12.01 8.41 -29.66
C THR A 333 -10.94 8.01 -28.67
N VAL A 334 -9.89 7.35 -29.17
CA VAL A 334 -8.71 6.98 -28.41
C VAL A 334 -8.12 8.27 -27.82
N MET A 335 -8.46 8.56 -26.57
CA MET A 335 -7.68 9.48 -25.79
C MET A 335 -6.36 8.77 -25.54
N ASN A 336 -5.33 9.21 -26.26
CA ASN A 336 -3.93 9.04 -25.87
C ASN A 336 -3.75 9.72 -24.50
N GLN A 337 -4.21 9.04 -23.45
CA GLN A 337 -3.77 9.38 -22.12
C GLN A 337 -2.31 8.98 -22.06
N ASN A 338 -1.47 9.94 -21.71
CA ASN A 338 -0.11 9.68 -21.29
C ASN A 338 -0.20 8.79 -20.05
N VAL A 339 -0.31 7.48 -20.26
CA VAL A 339 -0.05 6.47 -19.24
C VAL A 339 1.35 6.77 -18.76
N LYS A 340 1.46 7.32 -17.56
CA LYS A 340 2.72 7.52 -16.87
C LYS A 340 3.21 6.12 -16.52
N THR A 341 3.81 5.46 -17.51
CA THR A 341 4.47 4.18 -17.37
C THR A 341 5.50 4.36 -16.28
N LEU A 342 5.34 3.64 -15.18
CA LEU A 342 6.40 3.49 -14.19
C LEU A 342 7.50 2.72 -14.93
N ASN A 343 8.44 3.46 -15.52
CA ASN A 343 9.65 2.88 -16.08
C ASN A 343 10.37 2.20 -14.92
N VAL A 344 10.23 0.89 -14.81
CA VAL A 344 11.12 0.05 -14.00
C VAL A 344 12.45 -0.03 -14.76
N ALA A 345 13.19 1.08 -14.73
CA ALA A 345 14.61 1.15 -15.05
C ALA A 345 15.29 1.44 -13.70
N SER A 346 16.12 0.57 -13.15
CA SER A 346 17.39 0.21 -13.78
C SER A 346 18.18 -0.78 -12.93
N THR A 347 18.37 -1.99 -13.45
CA THR A 347 19.32 -2.96 -12.85
C THR A 347 20.77 -2.47 -12.90
N GLY A 348 21.10 -1.49 -13.76
CA GLY A 348 22.47 -1.00 -13.96
C GLY A 348 23.04 -0.20 -12.78
N VAL A 349 22.25 0.71 -12.19
CA VAL A 349 22.76 1.63 -11.15
C VAL A 349 22.61 1.08 -9.73
N ALA A 350 21.77 0.06 -9.53
CA ALA A 350 21.58 -0.56 -8.23
C ALA A 350 22.92 -1.09 -7.65
N GLY A 351 23.15 -0.82 -6.37
CA GLY A 351 24.37 -1.16 -5.65
C GLY A 351 24.86 -0.06 -4.70
N THR A 352 25.99 -0.32 -4.04
CA THR A 352 26.67 0.67 -3.20
C THR A 352 27.78 1.36 -3.98
N TRP A 353 27.83 2.68 -3.88
CA TRP A 353 28.73 3.56 -4.60
C TRP A 353 29.48 4.42 -3.59
N VAL A 354 30.81 4.45 -3.67
CA VAL A 354 31.68 5.14 -2.71
C VAL A 354 32.61 6.11 -3.41
N GLY A 355 32.90 7.24 -2.77
CA GLY A 355 33.82 8.23 -3.29
C GLY A 355 33.87 9.48 -2.42
N ASN A 356 33.95 10.64 -3.05
CA ASN A 356 34.21 11.90 -2.37
C ASN A 356 33.33 13.03 -2.91
N PHE A 357 32.95 13.94 -2.01
CA PHE A 357 32.44 15.26 -2.35
C PHE A 357 33.56 16.15 -2.90
N GLY A 358 33.19 17.24 -3.54
CA GLY A 358 34.11 18.09 -4.29
C GLY A 358 33.51 19.45 -4.65
N THR A 359 34.29 20.25 -5.36
CA THR A 359 33.86 21.52 -5.97
C THR A 359 34.34 21.57 -7.41
N GLY A 360 33.42 21.84 -8.34
CA GLY A 360 33.71 21.77 -9.77
C GLY A 360 34.20 20.37 -10.18
N THR A 361 35.38 20.29 -10.78
CA THR A 361 36.02 19.04 -11.22
C THR A 361 36.95 18.42 -10.18
N ASN A 362 37.09 19.04 -9.00
CA ASN A 362 37.96 18.57 -7.93
C ASN A 362 37.17 17.75 -6.90
N TYR A 363 37.50 16.46 -6.75
CA TYR A 363 36.81 15.50 -5.88
C TYR A 363 37.64 15.12 -4.63
N ASN A 364 38.44 16.04 -4.09
CA ASN A 364 39.29 15.78 -2.91
C ASN A 364 38.61 16.11 -1.57
N GLY A 365 37.28 16.20 -1.55
CA GLY A 365 36.52 16.55 -0.35
C GLY A 365 36.19 15.35 0.55
N ALA A 366 35.21 15.55 1.42
CA ALA A 366 34.76 14.54 2.39
C ALA A 366 34.24 13.27 1.71
N TYR A 367 34.36 12.14 2.40
CA TYR A 367 33.79 10.86 1.97
C TYR A 367 32.29 10.98 1.68
N CYS A 368 31.84 10.32 0.62
CA CYS A 368 30.43 10.13 0.33
C CYS A 368 30.15 8.69 -0.10
N SER A 369 28.97 8.20 0.27
CA SER A 369 28.50 6.88 -0.15
C SER A 369 27.01 6.89 -0.38
N PHE A 370 26.59 6.26 -1.48
CA PHE A 370 25.19 6.11 -1.86
C PHE A 370 24.88 4.63 -2.08
N ARG A 371 23.73 4.16 -1.59
CA ARG A 371 23.18 2.87 -1.95
C ARG A 371 21.90 3.10 -2.74
N PHE A 372 21.89 2.67 -3.99
CA PHE A 372 20.69 2.68 -4.85
C PHE A 372 20.10 1.28 -4.87
N ASN A 373 18.81 1.17 -4.53
CA ASN A 373 18.08 -0.10 -4.50
C ASN A 373 17.34 -0.31 -5.83
N GLY A 374 16.98 -1.56 -6.15
CA GLY A 374 16.30 -1.88 -7.42
C GLY A 374 14.87 -1.34 -7.54
N ASP A 375 14.28 -0.92 -6.42
CA ASP A 375 12.91 -0.41 -6.28
C ASP A 375 12.80 1.12 -6.46
N GLY A 376 13.91 1.80 -6.77
CA GLY A 376 13.95 3.26 -6.88
C GLY A 376 14.16 4.00 -5.55
N THR A 377 14.37 3.28 -4.44
CA THR A 377 14.77 3.90 -3.16
C THR A 377 16.29 4.03 -3.06
N MET A 378 16.77 4.95 -2.21
CA MET A 378 18.20 5.16 -1.99
C MET A 378 18.53 5.49 -0.53
N GLN A 379 19.78 5.22 -0.14
CA GLN A 379 20.34 5.60 1.16
C GLN A 379 21.67 6.35 0.99
N VAL A 380 21.88 7.41 1.76
CA VAL A 380 23.21 8.02 1.93
C VAL A 380 23.87 7.33 3.12
N LEU A 381 25.10 6.85 2.97
CA LEU A 381 25.82 6.14 4.02
C LEU A 381 26.98 6.99 4.55
N GLY A 382 27.20 6.95 5.86
CA GLY A 382 28.39 7.48 6.50
C GLY A 382 29.64 6.64 6.19
N ALA A 383 30.81 7.13 6.60
CA ALA A 383 32.08 6.41 6.46
C ALA A 383 32.10 5.07 7.23
N ASP A 384 31.31 4.99 8.31
CA ASP A 384 31.04 3.81 9.12
C ASP A 384 29.99 2.86 8.49
N LYS A 385 29.48 3.20 7.30
CA LYS A 385 28.38 2.53 6.59
C LYS A 385 27.02 2.63 7.27
N ALA A 386 26.88 3.44 8.32
CA ALA A 386 25.57 3.72 8.91
C ALA A 386 24.72 4.55 7.94
N VAL A 387 23.41 4.35 7.98
CA VAL A 387 22.47 5.13 7.15
C VAL A 387 22.38 6.55 7.70
N ALA A 388 22.87 7.52 6.92
CA ALA A 388 22.85 8.93 7.25
C ALA A 388 21.60 9.64 6.71
N ALA A 389 21.04 9.19 5.59
CA ALA A 389 19.81 9.72 5.01
C ALA A 389 19.14 8.67 4.11
N SER A 390 17.84 8.83 3.82
CA SER A 390 17.08 7.96 2.91
C SER A 390 16.26 8.79 1.93
N GLY A 391 15.95 8.21 0.77
CA GLY A 391 15.30 8.94 -0.32
C GLY A 391 14.86 8.06 -1.47
N THR A 392 14.56 8.70 -2.60
CA THR A 392 14.20 8.04 -3.86
C THR A 392 15.04 8.58 -5.01
N TYR A 393 15.15 7.79 -6.07
CA TYR A 393 15.89 8.16 -7.26
C TYR A 393 15.21 7.64 -8.53
N LYS A 394 15.58 8.25 -9.65
CA LYS A 394 15.20 7.88 -11.00
C LYS A 394 16.46 7.82 -11.86
N TYR A 395 16.55 6.81 -12.72
CA TYR A 395 17.67 6.67 -13.65
C TYR A 395 17.16 6.44 -15.06
N GLU A 396 17.43 7.40 -15.95
CA GLU A 396 17.02 7.37 -17.36
C GLU A 396 18.10 8.01 -18.24
N ASN A 397 18.42 7.37 -19.38
CA ASN A 397 19.36 7.89 -20.37
C ASN A 397 20.72 8.29 -19.76
N ASN A 398 21.27 7.44 -18.90
CA ASN A 398 22.50 7.68 -18.12
C ASN A 398 22.45 8.88 -17.16
N ASN A 399 21.28 9.47 -16.94
CA ASN A 399 21.06 10.51 -15.96
C ASN A 399 20.39 9.93 -14.72
N LEU A 400 20.99 10.20 -13.58
CA LEU A 400 20.48 9.88 -12.27
C LEU A 400 19.91 11.17 -11.67
N THR A 401 18.68 11.15 -11.17
CA THR A 401 18.10 12.25 -10.39
C THR A 401 17.42 11.68 -9.16
N GLY A 402 17.28 12.46 -8.09
CA GLY A 402 16.59 11.99 -6.90
C GLY A 402 16.51 13.01 -5.80
N THR A 403 15.90 12.61 -4.70
CA THR A 403 15.81 13.39 -3.46
C THR A 403 16.08 12.48 -2.27
N TYR A 404 16.68 13.02 -1.22
CA TYR A 404 16.80 12.34 0.06
C TYR A 404 16.59 13.30 1.23
N ILE A 405 16.20 12.76 2.38
CA ILE A 405 15.88 13.53 3.58
C ILE A 405 16.97 13.25 4.63
N ARG A 406 17.65 14.31 5.07
CA ARG A 406 18.63 14.25 6.16
C ARG A 406 17.95 14.08 7.51
N PRO A 407 18.65 13.68 8.59
CA PRO A 407 18.07 13.56 9.93
C PRO A 407 17.53 14.89 10.47
N SER A 408 18.02 16.02 9.95
CA SER A 408 17.50 17.36 10.22
C SER A 408 16.13 17.65 9.59
N GLY A 409 15.62 16.78 8.72
CA GLY A 409 14.41 17.00 7.90
C GLY A 409 14.65 17.78 6.60
N GLU A 410 15.88 18.20 6.33
CA GLU A 410 16.25 18.88 5.08
C GLU A 410 16.11 17.92 3.89
N ILE A 411 15.31 18.31 2.89
CA ILE A 411 15.18 17.61 1.61
C ILE A 411 16.28 18.11 0.68
N VAL A 412 17.13 17.19 0.23
CA VAL A 412 18.22 17.47 -0.69
C VAL A 412 17.93 16.78 -2.01
N SER A 413 17.82 17.54 -3.10
CA SER A 413 17.81 16.99 -4.44
C SER A 413 19.22 16.67 -4.92
N PHE A 414 19.37 15.77 -5.88
CA PHE A 414 20.64 15.55 -6.55
C PHE A 414 20.44 15.18 -8.01
N SER A 415 21.47 15.41 -8.81
CA SER A 415 21.60 14.87 -10.15
C SER A 415 22.99 14.27 -10.33
N GLY A 416 23.09 13.28 -11.19
CA GLY A 416 24.32 12.60 -11.53
C GLY A 416 24.29 12.08 -12.95
N LYS A 417 25.47 11.91 -13.55
CA LYS A 417 25.66 11.29 -14.85
C LYS A 417 26.48 10.03 -14.64
N PHE A 418 25.95 8.93 -15.14
CA PHE A 418 26.62 7.64 -15.12
C PHE A 418 27.60 7.57 -16.29
N ASP A 419 28.84 7.20 -15.99
CA ASP A 419 29.91 7.00 -16.95
C ASP A 419 30.70 5.75 -16.56
N ASN A 420 30.44 4.65 -17.28
CA ASN A 420 31.03 3.33 -17.09
C ASN A 420 30.86 2.77 -15.66
N ASN A 421 31.83 3.03 -14.76
CA ASN A 421 31.86 2.56 -13.38
C ASN A 421 31.88 3.70 -12.36
N ALA A 422 31.63 4.93 -12.81
CA ALA A 422 31.53 6.10 -11.96
C ALA A 422 30.21 6.83 -12.17
N ILE A 423 29.75 7.48 -11.11
CA ILE A 423 28.66 8.46 -11.18
C ILE A 423 29.25 9.78 -10.70
N THR A 424 29.11 10.80 -11.54
CA THR A 424 29.53 12.16 -11.21
C THR A 424 28.30 13.04 -11.14
N GLY A 425 28.13 13.77 -10.05
CA GLY A 425 26.93 14.55 -9.84
C GLY A 425 27.12 15.80 -9.01
N ALA A 426 25.99 16.45 -8.73
CA ALA A 426 25.87 17.59 -7.85
C ALA A 426 24.68 17.36 -6.91
N TYR A 427 24.80 17.76 -5.66
CA TYR A 427 23.64 17.87 -4.77
C TYR A 427 23.01 19.26 -4.90
N GLY A 428 21.74 19.42 -4.55
CA GLY A 428 20.94 20.63 -4.67
C GLY A 428 20.48 21.01 -6.08
N ALA A 429 20.66 20.16 -7.10
CA ALA A 429 20.14 20.39 -8.44
C ALA A 429 18.61 20.58 -8.41
N GLY A 430 18.13 21.80 -8.64
CA GLY A 430 16.71 22.17 -8.49
C GLY A 430 16.40 23.12 -7.32
N THR A 431 17.40 23.54 -6.55
CA THR A 431 17.30 24.67 -5.60
C THR A 431 18.21 25.82 -6.06
N ASN A 432 17.75 27.06 -5.95
CA ASN A 432 18.52 28.28 -6.30
C ASN A 432 19.66 28.55 -5.29
N SER A 433 20.52 27.57 -5.02
CA SER A 433 21.72 27.78 -4.21
C SER A 433 22.95 27.65 -5.11
N SER A 434 23.79 28.68 -5.09
CA SER A 434 24.90 28.87 -6.03
C SER A 434 26.20 28.16 -5.62
N ASN A 435 26.19 27.32 -4.59
CA ASN A 435 27.38 26.67 -4.01
C ASN A 435 27.18 25.17 -3.81
N LEU A 436 26.72 24.50 -4.85
CA LEU A 436 26.33 23.10 -4.81
C LEU A 436 27.52 22.22 -5.14
N GLY A 437 28.15 21.69 -4.09
CA GLY A 437 29.29 20.80 -4.22
C GLY A 437 29.01 19.65 -5.20
N THR A 438 30.07 19.24 -5.87
CA THR A 438 30.03 18.09 -6.77
C THR A 438 30.38 16.83 -5.99
N TRP A 439 30.11 15.67 -6.57
CA TRP A 439 30.55 14.40 -6.02
C TRP A 439 30.91 13.46 -7.16
N ARG A 440 31.83 12.55 -6.87
CA ARG A 440 32.16 11.44 -7.75
C ARG A 440 32.26 10.18 -6.92
N VAL A 441 31.50 9.18 -7.32
CA VAL A 441 31.49 7.86 -6.68
C VAL A 441 31.75 6.78 -7.71
N THR A 442 32.30 5.67 -7.25
CA THR A 442 32.55 4.47 -8.04
C THR A 442 31.81 3.30 -7.42
N LYS A 443 31.37 2.34 -8.25
CA LYS A 443 30.64 1.18 -7.74
C LYS A 443 31.59 0.39 -6.85
N GLN A 444 31.19 0.17 -5.60
CA GLN A 444 31.94 -0.70 -4.72
C GLN A 444 31.85 -2.10 -5.32
N GLY A 445 32.96 -2.59 -5.87
CA GLY A 445 33.01 -3.90 -6.49
C GLY A 445 32.50 -4.95 -5.50
N SER A 446 31.63 -5.84 -5.97
CA SER A 446 31.37 -7.08 -5.24
C SER A 446 32.71 -7.78 -5.10
N VAL A 447 33.28 -7.77 -3.89
CA VAL A 447 34.38 -8.68 -3.58
C VAL A 447 33.75 -10.06 -3.73
N ILE A 448 33.96 -10.69 -4.89
CA ILE A 448 33.75 -12.12 -5.03
C ILE A 448 34.81 -12.72 -4.11
N ALA A 449 34.40 -13.03 -2.88
CA ALA A 449 35.23 -13.79 -1.99
C ALA A 449 35.52 -15.10 -2.71
N ASN A 450 36.75 -15.25 -3.21
CA ASN A 450 37.24 -16.56 -3.62
C ASN A 450 37.30 -17.40 -2.34
N LEU A 451 36.19 -18.08 -2.04
CA LEU A 451 36.17 -19.19 -1.10
C LEU A 451 37.07 -20.27 -1.73
N ARG A 452 38.27 -20.42 -1.17
CA ARG A 452 39.08 -21.62 -1.33
C ARG A 452 38.69 -22.62 -0.26
#